data_AF-A0A960PJ26-F1
#
_entry.id   AF-A0A960PJ26-F1
#
_cell.length_a   1.000
_cell.length_b   1.000
_cell.length_c   1.000
_cell.angle_alpha   90.00
_cell.angle_beta   90.00
_cell.angle_gamma   90.00
#
_symmetry.space_group_name_H-M   'P 1'
#
loop_
_entity.id
_entity.type
_entity.pdbx_description
1 polymer ?
#
loop_
_entity_poly.entity_id
_entity_poly.type
_entity_poly.pdbx_seq_one_letter_code
_entity_poly.pdbx_strand_id
1 'polypeptide(L)'
;ELADAARARLEGLGYDNVTVAVGDGSTGYAAGSPYDAVIVTASGPEVPPPLIEQLAEGGRLVMPVQRDDGSQRLIRATVTNGSIEEQDLGAVRFVPLIGAHAWSDGARAGTTGGGDV
;
A
#
# COMPACT_ATOMS: atom_id res chain seq x y z
N GLU A 1 -16.59 9.06 5.52
CA GLU A 1 -16.38 8.95 6.98
C GLU A 1 -14.89 8.98 7.36
N LEU A 2 -14.08 7.96 7.07
CA LEU A 2 -12.65 7.95 7.47
C LEU A 2 -11.84 9.11 6.86
N ALA A 3 -11.96 9.35 5.55
CA ALA A 3 -11.25 10.43 4.89
C ALA A 3 -11.64 11.81 5.43
N ASP A 4 -12.93 12.02 5.73
CA ASP A 4 -13.43 13.29 6.25
C ASP A 4 -12.93 13.55 7.67
N ALA A 5 -12.94 12.51 8.51
CA ALA A 5 -12.36 12.58 9.86
C ALA A 5 -10.85 12.85 9.83
N ALA A 6 -10.12 12.24 8.88
CA ALA A 6 -8.69 12.49 8.69
C ALA A 6 -8.42 13.94 8.28
N ARG A 7 -9.17 14.47 7.29
CA ARG A 7 -9.07 15.88 6.86
C ARG A 7 -9.26 16.84 8.04
N ALA A 8 -10.38 16.70 8.76
CA ALA A 8 -10.70 17.56 9.88
C ALA A 8 -9.62 17.53 10.98
N ARG A 9 -9.03 16.35 11.24
CA ARG A 9 -7.97 16.20 12.23
C ARG A 9 -6.67 16.87 11.79
N LEU A 10 -6.27 16.71 10.52
CA LEU A 10 -5.06 17.32 9.98
C LEU A 10 -5.16 18.84 9.94
N GLU A 11 -6.30 19.37 9.48
CA GLU A 11 -6.61 20.80 9.47
C GLU A 11 -6.61 21.38 10.89
N GLY A 12 -7.26 20.70 11.85
CA GLY A 12 -7.30 21.13 13.25
C GLY A 12 -5.94 21.11 13.96
N LEU A 13 -4.99 20.33 13.46
CA LEU A 13 -3.59 20.30 13.94
C LEU A 13 -2.68 21.29 13.19
N GLY A 14 -3.19 21.97 12.16
CA GLY A 14 -2.44 22.96 11.39
C GLY A 14 -1.50 22.38 10.32
N TYR A 15 -1.73 21.15 9.86
CA TYR A 15 -0.99 20.58 8.72
C TYR A 15 -1.56 21.12 7.40
N ASP A 16 -0.81 21.96 6.71
CA ASP A 16 -1.18 22.60 5.44
C ASP A 16 -0.57 21.92 4.21
N ASN A 17 0.33 20.96 4.41
CA ASN A 17 1.07 20.26 3.37
C ASN A 17 0.55 18.84 3.08
N VAL A 18 -0.72 18.54 3.43
CA VAL A 18 -1.33 17.22 3.25
C VAL A 18 -2.57 17.30 2.36
N THR A 19 -2.62 16.46 1.33
CA THR A 19 -3.81 16.27 0.50
C THR A 19 -4.46 14.93 0.83
N VAL A 20 -5.74 14.91 1.19
CA VAL A 20 -6.51 13.68 1.42
C VAL A 20 -7.44 13.41 0.24
N ALA A 21 -7.12 12.38 -0.54
CA ALA A 21 -7.93 11.91 -1.66
C ALA A 21 -8.76 10.67 -1.28
N VAL A 22 -9.95 10.55 -1.86
CA VAL A 22 -10.79 9.33 -1.77
C VAL A 22 -10.72 8.63 -3.11
N GLY A 23 -10.31 7.38 -3.11
CA GLY A 23 -10.14 6.57 -4.32
C GLY A 23 -9.52 5.21 -4.02
N ASP A 24 -9.24 4.46 -5.07
CA ASP A 24 -8.54 3.19 -5.00
C ASP A 24 -7.02 3.42 -4.88
N GLY A 25 -6.49 3.25 -3.68
CA GLY A 25 -5.06 3.43 -3.40
C GLY A 25 -4.14 2.46 -4.15
N SER A 26 -4.63 1.33 -4.67
CA SER A 26 -3.82 0.43 -5.50
C SER A 26 -3.48 1.03 -6.88
N THR A 27 -4.25 2.03 -7.32
CA THR A 27 -3.99 2.80 -8.56
C THR A 27 -3.07 4.00 -8.35
N GLY A 28 -2.70 4.29 -7.10
CA GLY A 28 -1.92 5.48 -6.73
C GLY A 28 -2.70 6.78 -6.87
N TYR A 29 -1.96 7.87 -7.05
CA TYR A 29 -2.52 9.21 -7.25
C TYR A 29 -1.69 9.97 -8.29
N ALA A 30 -1.97 9.71 -9.57
CA ALA A 30 -1.18 10.23 -10.68
C ALA A 30 -1.02 11.76 -10.71
N ALA A 31 -1.99 12.51 -10.17
CA ALA A 31 -1.93 13.97 -10.14
C ALA A 31 -0.80 14.53 -9.25
N GLY A 32 -0.27 13.74 -8.31
CA GLY A 32 0.89 14.11 -7.48
C GLY A 32 2.20 13.44 -7.90
N SER A 33 2.19 12.64 -8.97
CA SER A 33 3.38 11.94 -9.48
C SER A 33 4.35 12.91 -10.18
N PRO A 34 5.68 12.65 -10.16
CA PRO A 34 6.36 11.52 -9.53
C PRO A 34 6.61 11.70 -8.03
N TYR A 35 6.74 10.57 -7.31
CA TYR A 35 6.97 10.52 -5.87
C TYR A 35 8.39 10.09 -5.51
N ASP A 36 9.03 10.81 -4.58
CA ASP A 36 10.30 10.38 -3.96
C ASP A 36 10.14 9.16 -3.02
N ALA A 37 8.93 9.02 -2.47
CA ALA A 37 8.57 7.93 -1.59
C ALA A 37 7.07 7.62 -1.61
N VAL A 38 6.72 6.34 -1.60
CA VAL A 38 5.35 5.85 -1.42
C VAL A 38 5.34 4.91 -0.22
N ILE A 39 4.38 5.08 0.69
CA ILE A 39 4.15 4.15 1.81
C ILE A 39 2.73 3.61 1.73
N VAL A 40 2.59 2.29 1.77
CA VAL A 40 1.30 1.62 1.76
C VAL A 40 1.08 0.98 3.12
N THR A 41 -0.01 1.35 3.79
CA THR A 41 -0.34 0.88 5.15
C THR A 41 -1.41 -0.23 5.14
N ALA A 42 -1.46 -1.00 4.06
CA ALA A 42 -2.31 -2.16 3.85
C ALA A 42 -1.57 -3.21 2.99
N SER A 43 -1.85 -4.49 3.20
CA SER A 43 -1.12 -5.57 2.54
C SER A 43 -1.74 -5.98 1.21
N GLY A 44 -0.92 -6.12 0.17
CA GLY A 44 -1.33 -6.67 -1.14
C GLY A 44 -0.74 -8.05 -1.41
N PRO A 45 -1.19 -8.73 -2.48
CA PRO A 45 -0.56 -9.96 -2.97
C PRO A 45 0.83 -9.70 -3.57
N GLU A 46 1.02 -8.53 -4.15
CA GLU A 46 2.27 -8.03 -4.73
C GLU A 46 2.30 -6.50 -4.61
N VAL A 47 3.39 -5.87 -5.03
CA VAL A 47 3.47 -4.41 -5.13
C VAL A 47 2.71 -3.96 -6.39
N PRO A 48 1.68 -3.09 -6.26
CA PRO A 48 0.92 -2.62 -7.42
C PRO A 48 1.81 -1.89 -8.43
N PRO A 49 1.81 -2.29 -9.73
CA PRO A 49 2.62 -1.62 -10.76
C PRO A 49 2.38 -0.10 -10.88
N PRO A 50 1.13 0.43 -10.77
CA PRO A 50 0.90 1.87 -10.84
C PRO A 50 1.65 2.67 -9.76
N LEU A 51 1.91 2.06 -8.59
CA LEU A 51 2.65 2.73 -7.52
C LEU A 51 4.14 2.82 -7.82
N ILE A 52 4.71 1.81 -8.50
CA ILE A 52 6.09 1.85 -8.97
C ILE A 52 6.25 2.83 -10.14
N GLU A 53 5.32 2.82 -11.09
CA GLU A 53 5.32 3.73 -12.24
C GLU A 53 5.23 5.21 -11.84
N GLN A 54 4.65 5.49 -10.66
CA GLN A 54 4.53 6.83 -10.10
C GLN A 54 5.73 7.22 -9.22
N LEU A 55 6.75 6.36 -9.03
CA LEU A 55 7.98 6.75 -8.34
C LEU A 55 8.91 7.54 -9.26
N ALA A 56 9.62 8.50 -8.67
CA ALA A 56 10.78 9.11 -9.30
C ALA A 56 11.95 8.11 -9.40
N GLU A 57 12.92 8.41 -10.27
CA GLU A 57 14.22 7.73 -10.26
C GLU A 57 14.90 7.89 -8.89
N GLY A 58 15.37 6.80 -8.28
CA GLY A 58 15.83 6.76 -6.88
C GLY A 58 14.70 6.76 -5.83
N GLY A 59 13.44 6.84 -6.27
CA GLY A 59 12.26 6.78 -5.43
C GLY A 59 12.07 5.41 -4.78
N ARG A 60 11.40 5.37 -3.63
CA ARG A 60 11.23 4.15 -2.83
C ARG A 60 9.76 3.90 -2.49
N LEU A 61 9.32 2.67 -2.62
CA LEU A 61 8.04 2.21 -2.11
C LEU A 61 8.25 1.27 -0.93
N VAL A 62 7.47 1.45 0.14
CA VAL A 62 7.42 0.53 1.28
C VAL A 62 5.99 0.01 1.45
N MET A 63 5.82 -1.31 1.38
CA MET A 63 4.51 -1.94 1.43
C MET A 63 4.57 -3.34 2.07
N PRO A 64 3.59 -3.71 2.90
CA PRO A 64 3.39 -5.10 3.30
C PRO A 64 2.94 -5.96 2.10
N VAL A 65 3.63 -7.06 1.84
CA VAL A 65 3.28 -8.04 0.81
C VAL A 65 3.00 -9.39 1.46
N GLN A 66 1.88 -10.00 1.12
CA GLN A 66 1.56 -11.35 1.58
C GLN A 66 2.27 -12.39 0.70
N ARG A 67 2.95 -13.35 1.33
CA ARG A 67 3.57 -14.51 0.67
C ARG A 67 2.57 -15.66 0.57
N ASP A 68 2.89 -16.66 -0.25
CA ASP A 68 2.03 -17.84 -0.48
C ASP A 68 1.72 -18.64 0.79
N ASP A 69 2.60 -18.60 1.79
CA ASP A 69 2.40 -19.21 3.12
C ASP A 69 1.45 -18.41 4.03
N GLY A 70 0.88 -17.31 3.52
CA GLY A 70 -0.02 -16.42 4.23
C GLY A 70 0.68 -15.44 5.19
N SER A 71 2.02 -15.52 5.34
CA SER A 71 2.81 -14.54 6.09
C SER A 71 2.88 -13.22 5.34
N GLN A 72 3.07 -12.11 6.05
CA GLN A 72 3.28 -10.80 5.43
C GLN A 72 4.69 -10.30 5.74
N ARG A 73 5.36 -9.81 4.70
CA ARG A 73 6.71 -9.22 4.77
C ARG A 73 6.65 -7.77 4.36
N LEU A 74 7.34 -6.90 5.07
CA LEU A 74 7.45 -5.50 4.70
C LEU A 74 8.52 -5.38 3.62
N ILE A 75 8.12 -5.01 2.40
CA ILE A 75 9.02 -4.90 1.26
C ILE A 75 9.33 -3.45 0.99
N ARG A 76 10.61 -3.15 0.76
CA ARG A 76 11.06 -1.89 0.16
C ARG A 76 11.46 -2.14 -1.29
N ALA A 77 10.79 -1.51 -2.23
CA ALA A 77 11.19 -1.45 -3.63
C ALA A 77 11.86 -0.10 -3.91
N THR A 78 12.98 -0.09 -4.63
CA THR A 78 13.71 1.12 -5.03
C THR A 78 13.88 1.12 -6.54
N VAL A 79 13.51 2.21 -7.21
CA VAL A 79 13.71 2.36 -8.66
C VAL A 79 15.12 2.89 -8.91
N THR A 80 15.93 2.12 -9.65
CA THR A 80 17.32 2.48 -9.96
C THR A 80 17.62 2.17 -11.43
N ASN A 81 17.90 3.17 -12.24
CA ASN A 81 18.18 3.10 -13.68
C ASN A 81 17.14 2.27 -14.45
N GLY A 82 15.86 2.44 -14.11
CA GLY A 82 14.76 1.67 -14.71
C GLY A 82 14.65 0.21 -14.27
N SER A 83 15.45 -0.25 -13.30
CA SER A 83 15.25 -1.53 -12.61
C SER A 83 14.62 -1.32 -11.23
N ILE A 84 14.06 -2.39 -10.67
CA ILE A 84 13.46 -2.39 -9.34
C ILE A 84 14.31 -3.28 -8.45
N GLU A 85 14.85 -2.70 -7.38
CA GLU A 85 15.55 -3.43 -6.33
C GLU A 85 14.64 -3.63 -5.12
N GLU A 86 14.34 -4.88 -4.78
CA GLU A 86 13.53 -5.22 -3.62
C GLU A 86 14.38 -5.64 -2.41
N GLN A 87 13.98 -5.16 -1.24
CA GLN A 87 14.54 -5.57 0.05
C GLN A 87 13.42 -5.99 1.00
N ASP A 88 13.55 -7.16 1.61
CA ASP A 88 12.68 -7.62 2.70
C ASP A 88 13.14 -7.02 4.03
N LEU A 89 12.26 -6.28 4.70
CA LEU A 89 12.50 -5.59 5.97
C LEU A 89 11.98 -6.36 7.19
N GLY A 90 11.42 -7.55 7.00
CA GLY A 90 10.97 -8.43 8.08
C GLY A 90 9.46 -8.67 8.12
N ALA A 91 9.03 -9.42 9.14
CA ALA A 91 7.64 -9.86 9.30
C ALA A 91 6.75 -8.75 9.87
N VAL A 92 5.53 -8.64 9.34
CA VAL A 92 4.50 -7.67 9.77
C VAL A 92 3.09 -8.28 9.69
N ARG A 93 2.07 -7.54 10.11
CA ARG A 93 0.66 -7.90 9.91
C ARG A 93 -0.19 -6.64 9.74
N PHE A 94 -0.81 -6.51 8.57
CA PHE A 94 -1.65 -5.39 8.14
C PHE A 94 -2.97 -5.90 7.58
N VAL A 95 -3.96 -4.99 7.52
CA VAL A 95 -5.24 -5.20 6.84
C VAL A 95 -5.04 -5.30 5.32
N PRO A 96 -5.91 -6.00 4.57
CA PRO A 96 -5.76 -6.14 3.13
C PRO A 96 -6.00 -4.81 2.40
N LEU A 97 -5.15 -4.52 1.42
CA LEU A 97 -5.38 -3.47 0.42
C LEU A 97 -6.41 -4.01 -0.58
N ILE A 98 -7.59 -3.40 -0.61
CA ILE A 98 -8.65 -3.75 -1.56
C ILE A 98 -8.59 -2.77 -2.73
N GLY A 99 -8.54 -3.28 -3.96
CA GLY A 99 -8.42 -2.44 -5.15
C GLY A 99 -8.15 -3.21 -6.45
N ALA A 100 -8.20 -2.50 -7.57
CA ALA A 100 -8.02 -3.03 -8.93
C ALA A 100 -6.66 -3.70 -9.17
N HIS A 101 -5.61 -3.23 -8.49
CA HIS A 101 -4.25 -3.79 -8.54
C HIS A 101 -3.85 -4.44 -7.21
N ALA A 102 -4.82 -4.90 -6.42
CA ALA A 102 -4.60 -5.55 -5.14
C ALA A 102 -5.62 -6.67 -4.91
N TRP A 103 -6.08 -6.86 -3.67
CA TRP A 103 -7.11 -7.86 -3.38
C TRP A 103 -8.47 -7.42 -3.89
N SER A 104 -9.27 -8.36 -4.37
CA SER A 104 -10.71 -8.13 -4.60
C SER A 104 -11.46 -8.10 -3.27
N ASP A 105 -12.58 -7.38 -3.21
CA ASP A 105 -13.34 -7.16 -1.96
C ASP A 105 -13.83 -8.47 -1.31
N GLY A 106 -14.01 -9.53 -2.12
CA GLY A 106 -14.38 -10.88 -1.67
C GLY A 106 -13.24 -11.70 -1.05
N ALA A 107 -11.98 -11.28 -1.19
CA ALA A 107 -10.81 -12.01 -0.66
C ALA A 107 -10.65 -11.89 0.87
N ARG A 108 -11.55 -11.16 1.55
CA ARG A 108 -11.59 -11.09 3.03
C ARG A 108 -11.92 -12.44 3.70
N ALA A 109 -12.41 -13.44 2.96
CA ALA A 109 -12.84 -14.73 3.51
C ALA A 109 -11.71 -15.79 3.44
N GLY A 110 -10.71 -15.66 4.32
CA GLY A 110 -9.54 -16.54 4.34
C GLY A 110 -9.07 -17.00 5.71
N THR A 111 -9.95 -17.14 6.71
CA THR A 111 -9.75 -18.02 7.88
C THR A 111 -11.09 -18.34 8.54
N THR A 112 -11.86 -19.27 7.98
CA THR A 112 -12.76 -20.16 8.74
C THR A 112 -12.95 -21.45 7.95
N GLY A 113 -12.07 -22.42 8.18
CA GLY A 113 -12.32 -23.85 8.01
C GLY A 113 -11.58 -24.50 9.18
N GLY A 114 -12.26 -24.98 10.20
CA GLY A 114 -13.16 -26.14 10.12
C GLY A 114 -12.39 -27.32 10.72
N GLY A 115 -12.09 -27.23 12.02
CA GLY A 115 -11.65 -28.37 12.81
C GLY A 115 -12.90 -28.93 13.48
N ASP A 116 -13.48 -29.95 12.86
CA ASP A 116 -14.54 -30.75 13.46
C ASP A 116 -14.01 -31.43 14.73
N VAL A 117 -14.86 -31.40 15.77
CA VAL A 117 -14.78 -32.23 16.98
C VAL A 117 -15.30 -33.63 16.71
#